data_AF-A0A2C9M1D5-F1
#
_entry.id   AF-A0A2C9M1D5-F1
#
_cell.length_a   1.000
_cell.length_b   1.000
_cell.length_c   1.000
_cell.angle_alpha   90.00
_cell.angle_beta   90.00
_cell.angle_gamma   90.00
#
_symmetry.space_group_name_H-M   'P 1'
#
loop_
_entity.id
_entity.type
_entity.pdbx_description
1 polymer ?
#
loop_
_entity_poly.entity_id
_entity_poly.type
_entity_poly.pdbx_seq_one_letter_code
_entity_poly.pdbx_strand_id
1 'polypeptide(L)'
;MDLRSMSVTDIKVTMNDDVSKVHNNQDTGSHNGLWPVPPCLKISCDENSCLWHRCILKIPQHVIWHAEVRKITLDKRSGESFGFTPKAKQHTEGKDFYYLVKTVDQNGLAAQCGLRTGDLILSVNQIPIQSQNKLSEISFKKMNSVKLQIQRPYALSQTANKYIAQLSKSMELNVDPRSPESPSTLFWHAPSDYENIPLPPVVPRRVPRINIHKLPQVRMFVIGHAMKEFVHHMFGLDLPAESKPCCLHLSMKRFRDGFVTCGNIESFSYLMTEGSEECINIELFCIPEDSFFHLCCSWMFTPLSVFVLTFDTNRLSQCSNVELVRLKSLVQTVKANTSWENKNVYVYGLSQGSEIIRKEEIQTLFYTLPDKYLPLPVVLSTASDNYKAILQARTELYQLLSQVTKQQNVTTSTILALDLLLSFESLTITLDQLVKLLEDRDQEMSKHKLQTLQDLTDTGNLIVTGGNNCGVEYILPVKLFTSLSNLAKCMETYRTSMADQNMNWKLCITGMATRSDLMDIAAQCTDDSHKFVACMEFLRLIIPMKPCGSSPTSDSGFNDEMQNLLFPLFLEDIPFVPPDAYNKYFTLEASGKF
;
A
#
# COMPACT_ATOMS: atom_id res chain seq x y z
N MET A 1 47.41 -2.88 53.00
CA MET A 1 46.73 -3.77 52.05
C MET A 1 46.27 -2.86 50.90
N ASP A 2 47.18 -2.49 50.01
CA ASP A 2 47.46 -3.15 48.72
C ASP A 2 46.26 -3.04 47.77
N LEU A 3 46.31 -2.46 46.55
CA LEU A 3 47.39 -2.11 45.61
C LEU A 3 46.85 -1.07 44.59
N ARG A 4 47.70 -0.09 44.20
CA ARG A 4 48.10 0.36 42.83
C ARG A 4 47.04 0.50 41.69
N SER A 5 47.16 1.35 40.67
CA SER A 5 47.93 2.54 40.24
C SER A 5 47.70 2.71 38.72
N MET A 6 47.91 3.92 38.20
CA MET A 6 48.20 4.28 36.78
C MET A 6 47.02 4.43 35.81
N SER A 7 47.10 5.21 34.73
CA SER A 7 47.60 6.57 34.46
C SER A 7 47.17 6.84 33.02
N VAL A 8 46.62 8.03 32.75
CA VAL A 8 46.16 8.49 31.43
C VAL A 8 47.37 8.72 30.52
N THR A 9 47.31 8.25 29.28
CA THR A 9 48.20 8.70 28.20
C THR A 9 47.38 9.02 26.95
N ASP A 10 47.67 10.20 26.41
CA ASP A 10 47.16 10.77 25.17
C ASP A 10 47.51 9.92 23.94
N ILE A 11 46.56 9.80 23.02
CA ILE A 11 46.85 9.41 21.63
C ILE A 11 46.24 10.46 20.70
N LYS A 12 47.12 11.27 20.11
CA LYS A 12 46.88 12.08 18.91
C LYS A 12 46.70 11.14 17.71
N VAL A 13 45.63 11.32 16.95
CA VAL A 13 45.52 10.79 15.58
C VAL A 13 45.47 11.98 14.63
N THR A 14 46.53 12.10 13.83
CA THR A 14 46.66 12.98 12.67
C THR A 14 45.79 12.46 11.53
N MET A 15 44.94 13.32 10.97
CA MET A 15 44.29 13.09 9.69
C MET A 15 45.28 13.37 8.55
N ASN A 16 45.42 12.41 7.64
CA ASN A 16 45.94 12.63 6.30
C ASN A 16 44.75 12.61 5.33
N ASP A 17 44.51 13.76 4.72
CA ASP A 17 43.94 13.87 3.38
C ASP A 17 44.87 13.15 2.39
N ASP A 18 44.33 12.40 1.42
CA ASP A 18 44.29 12.82 0.00
C ASP A 18 43.94 11.65 -0.96
N VAL A 19 43.32 12.01 -2.10
CA VAL A 19 43.10 11.22 -3.34
C VAL A 19 41.94 10.19 -3.30
N SER A 20 40.85 10.27 -4.11
CA SER A 20 40.74 10.67 -5.52
C SER A 20 39.33 11.12 -5.90
N LYS A 21 39.30 12.20 -6.68
CA LYS A 21 38.15 12.77 -7.39
C LYS A 21 37.75 11.87 -8.56
N VAL A 22 36.49 11.44 -8.62
CA VAL A 22 35.82 11.01 -9.86
C VAL A 22 34.95 12.18 -10.32
N HIS A 23 35.24 12.69 -11.51
CA HIS A 23 34.51 13.77 -12.17
C HIS A 23 33.06 13.36 -12.43
N ASN A 24 32.10 14.02 -11.78
CA ASN A 24 30.70 14.06 -12.21
C ASN A 24 30.51 15.29 -13.10
N ASN A 25 30.52 15.08 -14.42
CA ASN A 25 29.88 15.99 -15.36
C ASN A 25 28.37 15.76 -15.27
N GLN A 26 27.65 16.68 -14.63
CA GLN A 26 26.19 16.76 -14.74
C GLN A 26 25.84 17.78 -15.82
N ASP A 27 25.49 17.25 -16.99
CA ASP A 27 24.74 17.95 -18.03
C ASP A 27 23.38 18.38 -17.46
N THR A 28 23.11 19.68 -17.48
CA THR A 28 21.84 20.32 -17.06
C THR A 28 20.83 20.42 -18.20
N GLY A 29 20.75 19.37 -19.04
CA GLY A 29 19.75 19.28 -20.11
C GLY A 29 18.39 18.82 -19.57
N SER A 30 17.32 19.56 -19.89
CA SER A 30 15.94 19.21 -19.53
C SER A 30 15.55 17.83 -20.11
N HIS A 31 15.60 16.78 -19.27
CA HIS A 31 15.23 15.43 -19.68
C HIS A 31 13.74 15.19 -19.52
N ASN A 32 13.10 14.74 -20.61
CA ASN A 32 11.76 14.15 -20.62
C ASN A 32 11.64 13.13 -19.48
N GLY A 33 10.72 13.39 -18.55
CA GLY A 33 10.57 12.71 -17.27
C GLY A 33 10.13 11.24 -17.36
N LEU A 34 11.07 10.36 -17.68
CA LEU A 34 10.92 8.91 -17.51
C LEU A 34 11.25 8.53 -16.07
N TRP A 35 10.23 8.20 -15.29
CA TRP A 35 10.35 7.75 -13.91
C TRP A 35 10.96 6.34 -13.85
N PRO A 36 11.79 6.04 -12.84
CA PRO A 36 12.44 4.74 -12.72
C PRO A 36 11.42 3.63 -12.42
N VAL A 37 11.57 2.47 -13.07
CA VAL A 37 10.68 1.33 -12.86
C VAL A 37 10.92 0.75 -11.47
N PRO A 38 9.89 0.56 -10.63
CA PRO A 38 10.07 0.06 -9.27
C PRO A 38 10.52 -1.41 -9.24
N PRO A 39 11.29 -1.83 -8.23
CA PRO A 39 11.70 -3.22 -8.07
C PRO A 39 10.52 -4.18 -7.90
N CYS A 40 10.53 -5.33 -8.58
CA CYS A 40 9.52 -6.36 -8.37
C CYS A 40 9.71 -7.05 -7.02
N LEU A 41 8.64 -7.10 -6.20
CA LEU A 41 8.65 -7.74 -4.89
C LEU A 41 8.14 -9.19 -4.89
N LYS A 42 7.53 -9.66 -5.99
CA LYS A 42 6.95 -11.00 -6.12
C LYS A 42 8.04 -12.07 -6.27
N ILE A 43 8.07 -13.06 -5.38
CA ILE A 43 9.09 -14.11 -5.32
C ILE A 43 9.08 -15.02 -6.56
N SER A 44 7.89 -15.41 -7.02
CA SER A 44 7.67 -16.34 -8.15
C SER A 44 7.43 -15.65 -9.49
N CYS A 45 7.71 -14.35 -9.59
CA CYS A 45 7.54 -13.61 -10.84
C CYS A 45 8.67 -13.92 -11.84
N ASP A 46 8.39 -13.87 -13.14
CA ASP A 46 9.29 -14.28 -14.21
C ASP A 46 9.48 -13.20 -15.30
N GLU A 47 10.31 -13.48 -16.32
CA GLU A 47 10.59 -12.54 -17.42
C GLU A 47 9.38 -12.28 -18.35
N ASN A 48 8.32 -13.08 -18.26
CA ASN A 48 7.13 -12.95 -19.10
C ASN A 48 6.03 -12.14 -18.40
N SER A 49 5.93 -12.25 -17.08
CA SER A 49 4.92 -11.61 -16.24
C SER A 49 5.32 -10.22 -15.74
N CYS A 50 6.61 -9.83 -15.82
CA CYS A 50 7.05 -8.53 -15.32
C CYS A 50 8.22 -7.92 -16.10
N LEU A 51 8.04 -6.65 -16.48
CA LEU A 51 9.04 -5.86 -17.21
C LEU A 51 10.36 -5.67 -16.43
N TRP A 52 10.28 -5.61 -15.09
CA TRP A 52 11.45 -5.52 -14.22
C TRP A 52 12.36 -6.76 -14.37
N HIS A 53 11.81 -7.97 -14.17
CA HIS A 53 12.56 -9.21 -14.31
C HIS A 53 13.02 -9.44 -15.75
N ARG A 54 12.19 -9.08 -16.73
CA ARG A 54 12.60 -9.10 -18.15
C ARG A 54 13.85 -8.27 -18.39
N CYS A 55 13.95 -7.08 -17.78
CA CYS A 55 15.12 -6.23 -17.97
C CYS A 55 16.35 -6.74 -17.23
N ILE A 56 16.22 -7.17 -15.98
CA ILE A 56 17.34 -7.77 -15.25
C ILE A 56 17.91 -8.96 -16.02
N LEU A 57 17.04 -9.83 -16.55
CA LEU A 57 17.44 -11.05 -17.25
C LEU A 57 17.91 -10.81 -18.71
N LYS A 58 17.69 -9.62 -19.27
CA LYS A 58 18.08 -9.27 -20.65
C LYS A 58 19.29 -8.33 -20.71
N ILE A 59 19.40 -7.39 -19.78
CA ILE A 59 20.44 -6.34 -19.73
C ILE A 59 21.02 -6.15 -18.32
N PRO A 60 21.56 -7.21 -17.68
CA PRO A 60 22.04 -7.16 -16.29
C PRO A 60 23.15 -6.12 -16.04
N GLN A 61 23.89 -5.73 -17.07
CA GLN A 61 24.91 -4.68 -16.97
C GLN A 61 24.35 -3.28 -16.67
N HIS A 62 23.05 -3.09 -16.86
CA HIS A 62 22.34 -1.85 -16.59
C HIS A 62 21.53 -1.90 -15.29
N VAL A 63 21.72 -2.96 -14.50
CA VAL A 63 21.12 -3.14 -13.18
C VAL A 63 22.09 -2.59 -12.13
N ILE A 64 21.55 -1.82 -11.20
CA ILE A 64 22.24 -1.38 -10.00
C ILE A 64 22.01 -2.45 -8.94
N TRP A 65 23.07 -3.13 -8.54
CA TRP A 65 23.02 -4.23 -7.57
C TRP A 65 23.13 -3.69 -6.14
N HIS A 66 22.46 -4.36 -5.20
CA HIS A 66 22.61 -4.04 -3.78
C HIS A 66 24.03 -4.34 -3.31
N ALA A 67 24.61 -3.48 -2.47
CA ALA A 67 25.97 -3.66 -1.96
C ALA A 67 26.10 -4.89 -1.05
N GLU A 68 25.03 -5.21 -0.31
CA GLU A 68 24.96 -6.39 0.56
C GLU A 68 25.00 -7.71 -0.24
N VAL A 69 25.96 -8.58 0.09
CA VAL A 69 26.02 -9.96 -0.42
C VAL A 69 25.32 -10.89 0.56
N ARG A 70 24.35 -11.66 0.07
CA ARG A 70 23.57 -12.62 0.86
C ARG A 70 24.09 -14.04 0.67
N LYS A 71 24.08 -14.83 1.74
CA LYS A 71 24.45 -16.24 1.72
C LYS A 71 23.20 -17.09 1.85
N ILE A 72 22.96 -17.96 0.88
CA ILE A 72 21.81 -18.88 0.86
C ILE A 72 22.33 -20.31 0.84
N THR A 73 21.82 -21.17 1.73
CA THR A 73 22.15 -22.61 1.73
C THR A 73 20.89 -23.37 1.37
N LEU A 74 21.00 -24.27 0.38
CA LEU A 74 19.93 -25.12 -0.08
C LEU A 74 20.34 -26.58 0.14
N ASP A 75 19.56 -27.32 0.92
CA ASP A 75 19.77 -28.73 1.20
C ASP A 75 18.57 -29.54 0.72
N LYS A 76 18.76 -30.41 -0.28
CA LYS A 76 17.71 -31.24 -0.88
C LYS A 76 17.97 -32.72 -0.65
N ARG A 77 16.92 -33.55 -0.74
CA ARG A 77 17.09 -35.01 -0.74
C ARG A 77 17.59 -35.49 -2.10
N SER A 78 18.19 -36.68 -2.12
CA SER A 78 18.65 -37.31 -3.37
C SER A 78 17.47 -37.46 -4.34
N GLY A 79 17.64 -36.96 -5.57
CA GLY A 79 16.61 -37.00 -6.61
C GLY A 79 15.66 -35.78 -6.67
N GLU A 80 15.62 -34.93 -5.65
CA GLU A 80 14.80 -33.71 -5.68
C GLU A 80 15.46 -32.60 -6.52
N SER A 81 14.72 -31.52 -6.82
CA SER A 81 15.27 -30.32 -7.43
C SER A 81 15.45 -29.23 -6.37
N PHE A 82 16.39 -28.29 -6.60
CA PHE A 82 16.53 -27.11 -5.73
C PHE A 82 15.41 -26.08 -5.95
N GLY A 83 14.52 -26.27 -6.94
CA GLY A 83 13.42 -25.34 -7.21
C GLY A 83 13.83 -24.02 -7.87
N PHE A 84 14.96 -23.95 -8.59
CA PHE A 84 15.32 -22.78 -9.40
C PHE A 84 16.08 -23.15 -10.67
N THR A 85 16.07 -22.26 -11.67
CA THR A 85 16.84 -22.41 -12.92
C THR A 85 17.82 -21.25 -13.09
N PRO A 86 19.14 -21.49 -13.23
CA PRO A 86 20.11 -20.43 -13.51
C PRO A 86 20.13 -20.05 -15.01
N LYS A 87 20.53 -18.81 -15.31
CA LYS A 87 20.77 -18.29 -16.67
C LYS A 87 22.08 -17.53 -16.71
N ALA A 88 22.99 -17.97 -17.59
CA ALA A 88 24.20 -17.23 -17.90
C ALA A 88 23.89 -16.16 -18.95
N LYS A 89 24.42 -14.96 -18.76
CA LYS A 89 24.29 -13.83 -19.69
C LYS A 89 25.63 -13.15 -19.85
N GLN A 90 26.19 -13.19 -21.06
CA GLN A 90 27.40 -12.46 -21.40
C GLN A 90 27.11 -10.96 -21.53
N HIS A 91 28.01 -10.13 -21.03
CA HIS A 91 28.00 -8.68 -21.26
C HIS A 91 28.13 -8.40 -22.76
N THR A 92 27.33 -7.49 -23.30
CA THR A 92 27.32 -7.21 -24.75
C THR A 92 28.62 -6.61 -25.26
N GLU A 93 29.33 -5.86 -24.42
CA GLU A 93 30.54 -5.11 -24.77
C GLU A 93 31.80 -5.62 -24.06
N GLY A 94 31.70 -6.73 -23.29
CA GLY A 94 32.75 -7.14 -22.36
C GLY A 94 32.97 -8.64 -22.30
N LYS A 95 34.04 -9.05 -21.61
CA LYS A 95 34.30 -10.46 -21.28
C LYS A 95 33.57 -10.92 -20.01
N ASP A 96 32.83 -10.02 -19.38
CA ASP A 96 32.12 -10.30 -18.13
C ASP A 96 30.88 -11.15 -18.37
N PHE A 97 30.58 -12.02 -17.41
CA PHE A 97 29.42 -12.89 -17.41
C PHE A 97 28.60 -12.68 -16.14
N TYR A 98 27.29 -12.57 -16.32
CA TYR A 98 26.32 -12.53 -15.24
C TYR A 98 25.63 -13.88 -15.13
N TYR A 99 25.51 -14.38 -13.90
CA TYR A 99 24.78 -15.61 -13.61
C TYR A 99 23.57 -15.27 -12.77
N LEU A 100 22.39 -15.36 -13.38
CA LEU A 100 21.15 -14.88 -12.80
C LEU A 100 20.22 -16.05 -12.48
N VAL A 101 19.42 -15.90 -11.45
CA VAL A 101 18.28 -16.79 -11.20
C VAL A 101 17.17 -16.45 -12.21
N LYS A 102 16.86 -17.37 -13.14
CA LYS A 102 15.85 -17.15 -14.19
C LYS A 102 14.44 -17.38 -13.71
N THR A 103 14.23 -18.49 -13.01
CA THR A 103 12.94 -18.89 -12.46
C THR A 103 13.15 -19.49 -11.08
N VAL A 104 12.17 -19.28 -10.21
CA VAL A 104 12.07 -19.90 -8.89
C VAL A 104 10.70 -20.57 -8.81
N ASP A 105 10.69 -21.85 -8.48
CA ASP A 105 9.46 -22.58 -8.17
C ASP A 105 8.89 -22.03 -6.86
N GLN A 106 7.65 -21.54 -6.90
CA GLN A 106 7.00 -20.88 -5.77
C GLN A 106 6.94 -21.75 -4.51
N ASN A 107 6.82 -23.07 -4.69
CA ASN A 107 6.76 -24.02 -3.58
C ASN A 107 8.09 -24.77 -3.39
N GLY A 108 9.11 -24.45 -4.20
CA GLY A 108 10.40 -25.11 -4.18
C GLY A 108 11.31 -24.63 -3.05
N LEU A 109 12.34 -25.43 -2.78
CA LEU A 109 13.33 -25.15 -1.73
C LEU A 109 14.01 -23.78 -1.88
N ALA A 110 14.31 -23.36 -3.12
CA ALA A 110 14.86 -22.04 -3.40
C ALA A 110 13.98 -20.89 -2.91
N ALA A 111 12.66 -20.95 -3.12
CA ALA A 111 11.73 -19.92 -2.65
C ALA A 111 11.69 -19.87 -1.11
N GLN A 112 11.64 -21.05 -0.46
CA GLN A 112 11.63 -21.19 1.00
C GLN A 112 12.90 -20.59 1.64
N CYS A 113 14.05 -20.72 0.97
CA CYS A 113 15.31 -20.13 1.42
C CYS A 113 15.52 -18.66 0.96
N GLY A 114 14.49 -18.03 0.39
CA GLY A 114 14.48 -16.60 0.08
C GLY A 114 15.20 -16.19 -1.21
N LEU A 115 15.53 -17.16 -2.09
CA LEU A 115 16.06 -16.91 -3.42
C LEU A 115 14.95 -16.34 -4.32
N ARG A 116 15.26 -15.35 -5.15
CA ARG A 116 14.29 -14.69 -6.05
C ARG A 116 14.78 -14.68 -7.49
N THR A 117 13.84 -14.61 -8.43
CA THR A 117 14.14 -14.33 -9.84
C THR A 117 14.93 -13.02 -9.95
N GLY A 118 15.97 -13.02 -10.79
CA GLY A 118 16.84 -11.87 -11.00
C GLY A 118 17.99 -11.71 -9.99
N ASP A 119 18.06 -12.50 -8.92
CA ASP A 119 19.23 -12.50 -8.03
C ASP A 119 20.50 -12.89 -8.83
N LEU A 120 21.59 -12.14 -8.62
CA LEU A 120 22.90 -12.36 -9.23
C LEU A 120 23.72 -13.31 -8.37
N ILE A 121 24.13 -14.44 -8.93
CA ILE A 121 24.94 -15.47 -8.29
C ILE A 121 26.42 -15.12 -8.46
N LEU A 122 27.09 -14.84 -7.35
CA LEU A 122 28.52 -14.51 -7.29
C LEU A 122 29.40 -15.75 -7.10
N SER A 123 28.95 -16.69 -6.27
CA SER A 123 29.66 -17.95 -6.03
C SER A 123 28.71 -19.11 -5.69
N VAL A 124 29.17 -20.33 -5.99
CA VAL A 124 28.49 -21.59 -5.64
C VAL A 124 29.50 -22.45 -4.88
N ASN A 125 29.15 -22.89 -3.68
CA ASN A 125 30.00 -23.68 -2.80
C ASN A 125 31.40 -23.06 -2.61
N GLN A 126 31.44 -21.73 -2.42
CA GLN A 126 32.66 -20.93 -2.28
C GLN A 126 33.52 -20.82 -3.55
N ILE A 127 33.06 -21.35 -4.69
CA ILE A 127 33.72 -21.21 -5.98
C ILE A 127 33.17 -19.95 -6.67
N PRO A 128 33.99 -18.89 -6.86
CA PRO A 128 33.55 -17.68 -7.55
C PRO A 128 33.24 -17.96 -9.01
N ILE A 129 32.11 -17.45 -9.48
CA ILE A 129 31.65 -17.64 -10.84
C ILE A 129 31.97 -16.38 -11.66
N GLN A 130 33.22 -16.30 -12.12
CA GLN A 130 33.72 -15.16 -12.91
C GLN A 130 33.95 -15.49 -14.40
N SER A 131 33.78 -16.75 -14.81
CA SER A 131 33.99 -17.18 -16.20
C SER A 131 32.97 -18.22 -16.65
N GLN A 132 32.73 -18.29 -17.97
CA GLN A 132 31.77 -19.22 -18.58
C GLN A 132 32.10 -20.70 -18.30
N ASN A 133 33.39 -21.05 -18.30
CA ASN A 133 33.84 -22.44 -18.22
C ASN A 133 33.56 -23.07 -16.84
N LYS A 134 33.75 -22.30 -15.76
CA LYS A 134 33.62 -22.81 -14.39
C LYS A 134 32.21 -23.26 -14.01
N LEU A 135 31.16 -22.75 -14.66
CA LEU A 135 29.79 -23.14 -14.31
C LEU A 135 29.33 -24.42 -15.02
N SER A 136 29.87 -24.70 -16.20
CA SER A 136 29.59 -25.96 -16.91
C SER A 136 30.06 -27.19 -16.11
N GLU A 137 31.05 -26.99 -15.24
CA GLU A 137 31.56 -27.99 -14.30
C GLU A 137 30.63 -28.20 -13.09
N ILE A 138 29.76 -27.24 -12.78
CA ILE A 138 28.85 -27.26 -11.63
C ILE A 138 27.54 -27.95 -12.03
N SER A 139 27.45 -29.25 -11.71
CA SER A 139 26.21 -30.00 -11.90
C SER A 139 25.32 -29.92 -10.66
N PHE A 140 24.41 -28.93 -10.61
CA PHE A 140 23.41 -28.80 -9.53
C PHE A 140 22.58 -30.09 -9.34
N LYS A 141 22.40 -30.91 -10.39
CA LYS A 141 21.67 -32.18 -10.29
C LYS A 141 22.38 -33.19 -9.37
N LYS A 142 23.72 -33.19 -9.34
CA LYS A 142 24.55 -34.14 -8.58
C LYS A 142 24.80 -33.73 -7.12
N MET A 143 24.46 -32.50 -6.75
CA MET A 143 24.72 -31.97 -5.41
C MET A 143 23.49 -32.15 -4.52
N ASN A 144 23.69 -32.53 -3.25
CA ASN A 144 22.62 -32.53 -2.24
C ASN A 144 22.57 -31.22 -1.44
N SER A 145 23.68 -30.48 -1.41
CA SER A 145 23.79 -29.18 -0.72
C SER A 145 24.47 -28.15 -1.62
N VAL A 146 23.90 -26.95 -1.67
CA VAL A 146 24.38 -25.82 -2.47
C VAL A 146 24.39 -24.55 -1.62
N LYS A 147 25.57 -23.94 -1.48
CA LYS A 147 25.78 -22.65 -0.81
C LYS A 147 25.99 -21.57 -1.87
N LEU A 148 25.05 -20.64 -1.99
CA LEU A 148 25.10 -19.52 -2.92
C LEU A 148 25.53 -18.25 -2.18
N GLN A 149 26.38 -17.44 -2.82
CA GLN A 149 26.50 -16.01 -2.51
C GLN A 149 25.81 -15.22 -3.61
N ILE A 150 24.86 -14.38 -3.24
CA ILE A 150 24.03 -13.64 -4.20
C ILE A 150 23.98 -12.14 -3.90
N GLN A 151 23.74 -11.35 -4.93
CA GLN A 151 23.34 -9.94 -4.84
C GLN A 151 21.95 -9.74 -5.43
N ARG A 152 21.16 -8.90 -4.78
CA ARG A 152 19.80 -8.58 -5.22
C ARG A 152 19.81 -7.34 -6.11
N PRO A 153 19.02 -7.29 -7.20
CA PRO A 153 18.83 -6.05 -7.95
C PRO A 153 18.19 -4.99 -7.04
N TYR A 154 18.78 -3.80 -6.99
CA TYR A 154 18.29 -2.67 -6.19
C TYR A 154 17.51 -1.67 -7.04
N ALA A 155 18.08 -1.26 -8.17
CA ALA A 155 17.50 -0.27 -9.06
C ALA A 155 17.91 -0.56 -10.52
N LEU A 156 17.27 0.11 -11.47
CA LEU A 156 17.68 0.13 -12.87
C LEU A 156 18.37 1.45 -13.19
N SER A 157 19.45 1.39 -13.97
CA SER A 157 20.08 2.59 -14.53
C SER A 157 19.12 3.30 -15.49
N GLN A 158 19.41 4.57 -15.81
CA GLN A 158 18.63 5.34 -16.77
C GLN A 158 18.55 4.66 -18.14
N THR A 159 19.63 4.00 -18.58
CA THR A 159 19.65 3.23 -19.85
C THR A 159 18.65 2.08 -19.81
N ALA A 160 18.59 1.33 -18.71
CA ALA A 160 17.60 0.26 -18.55
C ALA A 160 16.16 0.81 -18.48
N ASN A 161 15.94 1.96 -17.82
CA ASN A 161 14.61 2.58 -17.80
C ASN A 161 14.15 3.03 -19.20
N LYS A 162 15.05 3.61 -20.02
CA LYS A 162 14.77 3.92 -21.43
C LYS A 162 14.43 2.67 -22.24
N TYR A 163 15.16 1.58 -22.01
CA TYR A 163 14.88 0.29 -22.65
C TYR A 163 13.50 -0.27 -22.25
N ILE A 164 13.10 -0.17 -20.98
CA ILE A 164 11.75 -0.57 -20.54
C ILE A 164 10.68 0.24 -21.23
N ALA A 165 10.83 1.56 -21.29
CA ALA A 165 9.84 2.42 -21.94
C ALA A 165 9.70 2.15 -23.44
N GLN A 166 10.80 1.76 -24.11
CA GLN A 166 10.75 1.30 -25.49
C GLN A 166 10.05 -0.07 -25.60
N LEU A 167 10.33 -0.99 -24.69
CA LEU A 167 9.68 -2.29 -24.63
C LEU A 167 8.18 -2.17 -24.40
N SER A 168 7.73 -1.37 -23.43
CA SER A 168 6.31 -1.16 -23.14
C SER A 168 5.59 -0.58 -24.36
N LYS A 169 6.18 0.44 -25.00
CA LYS A 169 5.66 1.03 -26.23
C LYS A 169 5.59 0.04 -27.39
N SER A 170 6.58 -0.87 -27.51
CA SER A 170 6.55 -1.93 -28.54
C SER A 170 5.53 -3.03 -28.25
N MET A 171 5.23 -3.30 -26.97
CA MET A 171 4.19 -4.24 -26.56
C MET A 171 2.80 -3.65 -26.83
N GLU A 172 2.61 -2.35 -26.62
CA GLU A 172 1.37 -1.64 -26.97
C GLU A 172 1.12 -1.62 -28.49
N LEU A 173 2.16 -1.46 -29.29
CA LEU A 173 2.05 -1.36 -30.76
C LEU A 173 1.94 -2.72 -31.47
N ASN A 174 2.37 -3.82 -30.84
CA ASN A 174 2.31 -5.18 -31.40
C ASN A 174 1.05 -5.96 -30.98
N VAL A 175 0.08 -5.31 -30.32
CA VAL A 175 -1.26 -5.89 -30.20
C VAL A 175 -1.93 -5.80 -31.57
N ASP A 176 -1.62 -6.74 -32.45
CA ASP A 176 -2.36 -6.95 -33.69
C ASP A 176 -3.77 -7.46 -33.30
N PRO A 177 -4.85 -6.69 -33.51
CA PRO A 177 -6.20 -7.10 -33.11
C PRO A 177 -6.73 -8.32 -33.88
N ARG A 178 -5.92 -8.98 -34.73
CA ARG A 178 -6.35 -10.07 -35.62
C ARG A 178 -5.50 -11.36 -35.55
N SER A 179 -4.55 -11.48 -34.64
CA SER A 179 -3.72 -12.69 -34.53
C SER A 179 -4.21 -13.63 -33.42
N PRO A 180 -4.70 -14.85 -33.71
CA PRO A 180 -4.97 -15.85 -32.69
C PRO A 180 -3.64 -16.46 -32.21
N GLU A 181 -3.20 -16.09 -31.01
CA GLU A 181 -2.05 -16.73 -30.37
C GLU A 181 -2.37 -18.20 -30.05
N SER A 182 -1.55 -19.10 -30.57
CA SER A 182 -1.56 -20.53 -30.29
C SER A 182 -1.12 -20.81 -28.85
N PRO A 183 -1.88 -21.56 -28.04
CA PRO A 183 -1.50 -21.85 -26.67
C PRO A 183 -0.39 -22.89 -26.60
N SER A 184 0.65 -22.56 -25.85
CA SER A 184 1.69 -23.47 -25.37
C SER A 184 1.06 -24.67 -24.65
N THR A 185 1.17 -25.85 -25.25
CA THR A 185 0.73 -27.14 -24.69
C THR A 185 1.52 -27.51 -23.44
N LEU A 186 0.86 -27.42 -22.28
CA LEU A 186 1.21 -28.19 -21.08
C LEU A 186 0.41 -29.50 -21.12
N PHE A 187 1.08 -30.60 -21.49
CA PHE A 187 0.51 -31.95 -21.44
C PHE A 187 0.44 -32.44 -19.99
N TRP A 188 -0.77 -32.69 -19.51
CA TRP A 188 -1.00 -33.60 -18.39
C TRP A 188 -1.25 -35.00 -18.94
N HIS A 189 -0.45 -35.98 -18.50
CA HIS A 189 -0.73 -37.39 -18.73
C HIS A 189 -1.93 -37.81 -17.88
N ALA A 190 -3.01 -38.22 -18.53
CA ALA A 190 -4.08 -39.03 -17.94
C ALA A 190 -3.94 -40.50 -18.44
N PRO A 191 -4.44 -41.49 -17.70
CA PRO A 191 -4.15 -42.91 -17.96
C PRO A 191 -4.77 -43.39 -19.27
N SER A 192 -4.06 -44.29 -19.94
CA SER A 192 -4.53 -45.05 -21.10
C SER A 192 -5.81 -45.79 -20.74
N ASP A 193 -6.83 -45.65 -21.59
CA ASP A 193 -7.71 -46.72 -22.10
C ASP A 193 -9.04 -46.12 -22.59
N TYR A 194 -9.01 -45.41 -23.72
CA TYR A 194 -10.22 -45.19 -24.54
C TYR A 194 -9.81 -45.09 -26.01
N GLU A 195 -10.05 -46.18 -26.75
CA GLU A 195 -9.92 -46.25 -28.20
C GLU A 195 -11.07 -45.51 -28.91
N ASN A 196 -10.70 -44.68 -29.89
CA ASN A 196 -11.43 -44.36 -31.12
C ASN A 196 -12.89 -43.87 -31.02
N ILE A 197 -13.07 -42.60 -30.62
CA ILE A 197 -14.26 -41.81 -31.00
C ILE A 197 -13.79 -40.62 -31.87
N PRO A 198 -14.32 -40.41 -33.08
CA PRO A 198 -13.99 -39.25 -33.90
C PRO A 198 -14.51 -37.96 -33.22
N LEU A 199 -13.58 -37.07 -32.86
CA LEU A 199 -13.92 -35.76 -32.29
C LEU A 199 -14.60 -34.88 -33.36
N PRO A 200 -15.73 -34.22 -33.05
CA PRO A 200 -16.34 -33.26 -33.95
C PRO A 200 -15.41 -32.05 -34.18
N PRO A 201 -15.53 -31.35 -35.33
CA PRO A 201 -14.67 -30.23 -35.66
C PRO A 201 -14.74 -29.14 -34.58
N VAL A 202 -13.59 -28.76 -34.05
CA VAL A 202 -13.45 -27.68 -33.06
C VAL A 202 -13.79 -26.36 -33.76
N VAL A 203 -15.03 -25.90 -33.61
CA VAL A 203 -15.42 -24.54 -33.96
C VAL A 203 -14.80 -23.61 -32.91
N PRO A 204 -13.95 -22.63 -33.28
CA PRO A 204 -13.40 -21.69 -32.32
C PRO A 204 -14.55 -20.93 -31.64
N ARG A 205 -14.79 -21.23 -30.37
CA ARG A 205 -15.76 -20.49 -29.55
C ARG A 205 -15.26 -19.04 -29.45
N ARG A 206 -16.05 -18.11 -29.98
CA ARG A 206 -15.80 -16.67 -29.79
C ARG A 206 -15.75 -16.40 -28.29
N VAL A 207 -14.61 -15.92 -27.80
CA VAL A 207 -14.50 -15.42 -26.43
C VAL A 207 -15.45 -14.22 -26.33
N PRO A 208 -16.41 -14.21 -25.39
CA PRO A 208 -17.32 -13.10 -25.22
C PRO A 208 -16.51 -11.82 -24.94
N ARG A 209 -16.85 -10.72 -25.64
CA ARG A 209 -16.25 -9.41 -25.38
C ARG A 209 -16.68 -8.97 -23.99
N ILE A 210 -15.72 -8.79 -23.08
CA ILE A 210 -15.99 -8.25 -21.75
C ILE A 210 -16.23 -6.75 -21.90
N ASN A 211 -17.40 -6.28 -21.47
CA ASN A 211 -17.71 -4.86 -21.45
C ASN A 211 -16.94 -4.20 -20.30
N ILE A 212 -16.05 -3.27 -20.65
CA ILE A 212 -15.25 -2.49 -19.70
C ILE A 212 -15.86 -1.09 -19.59
N HIS A 213 -16.07 -0.64 -18.37
CA HIS A 213 -16.66 0.64 -18.03
C HIS A 213 -15.72 1.48 -17.17
N LYS A 214 -15.96 2.79 -17.12
CA LYS A 214 -15.32 3.65 -16.10
C LYS A 214 -16.06 3.50 -14.79
N LEU A 215 -15.34 3.40 -13.67
CA LEU A 215 -15.95 3.38 -12.36
C LEU A 215 -16.26 4.83 -11.93
N PRO A 216 -17.52 5.25 -11.80
CA PRO A 216 -17.87 6.59 -11.35
C PRO A 216 -17.80 6.69 -9.81
N GLN A 217 -16.72 6.20 -9.20
CA GLN A 217 -16.50 6.23 -7.75
C GLN A 217 -15.11 6.77 -7.43
N VAL A 218 -14.98 7.64 -6.44
CA VAL A 218 -13.68 8.06 -5.93
C VAL A 218 -13.65 7.96 -4.41
N ARG A 219 -12.55 7.39 -3.92
CA ARG A 219 -12.21 7.42 -2.50
C ARG A 219 -11.46 8.71 -2.17
N MET A 220 -12.01 9.50 -1.26
CA MET A 220 -11.46 10.80 -0.88
C MET A 220 -11.26 10.85 0.63
N PHE A 221 -10.03 11.16 1.06
CA PHE A 221 -9.70 11.39 2.47
C PHE A 221 -9.53 12.89 2.70
N VAL A 222 -10.29 13.46 3.63
CA VAL A 222 -10.16 14.86 4.07
C VAL A 222 -9.63 14.83 5.50
N ILE A 223 -8.43 15.37 5.71
CA ILE A 223 -7.71 15.27 6.99
C ILE A 223 -7.36 16.66 7.50
N GLY A 224 -7.43 16.88 8.81
CA GLY A 224 -6.83 18.03 9.50
C GLY A 224 -7.83 19.04 10.08
N HIS A 225 -7.29 20.15 10.56
CA HIS A 225 -7.99 21.05 11.48
C HIS A 225 -9.15 21.85 10.88
N ALA A 226 -9.20 22.01 9.56
CA ALA A 226 -10.28 22.72 8.87
C ALA A 226 -11.17 21.78 8.05
N MET A 227 -11.17 20.49 8.40
CA MET A 227 -11.89 19.44 7.69
C MET A 227 -13.39 19.72 7.69
N LYS A 228 -13.97 20.13 8.83
CA LYS A 228 -15.41 20.39 8.94
C LYS A 228 -15.84 21.53 8.03
N GLU A 229 -15.12 22.64 8.04
CA GLU A 229 -15.39 23.79 7.21
C GLU A 229 -15.21 23.42 5.73
N PHE A 230 -14.16 22.67 5.39
CA PHE A 230 -13.99 22.18 4.03
C PHE A 230 -15.19 21.35 3.58
N VAL A 231 -15.66 20.41 4.40
CA VAL A 231 -16.78 19.53 4.07
C VAL A 231 -18.08 20.32 3.93
N HIS A 232 -18.34 21.28 4.82
CA HIS A 232 -19.49 22.17 4.72
C HIS A 232 -19.47 22.98 3.42
N HIS A 233 -18.35 23.64 3.08
CA HIS A 233 -18.29 24.50 1.91
C HIS A 233 -18.26 23.71 0.60
N MET A 234 -17.57 22.57 0.55
CA MET A 234 -17.46 21.77 -0.67
C MET A 234 -18.68 20.91 -0.93
N PHE A 235 -19.32 20.37 0.12
CA PHE A 235 -20.41 19.40 -0.02
C PHE A 235 -21.76 19.85 0.54
N GLY A 236 -21.82 20.97 1.28
CA GLY A 236 -23.05 21.41 1.94
C GLY A 236 -23.45 20.53 3.12
N LEU A 237 -22.49 19.84 3.73
CA LEU A 237 -22.73 18.89 4.81
C LEU A 237 -22.24 19.45 6.15
N ASP A 238 -23.14 19.52 7.12
CA ASP A 238 -22.82 19.92 8.48
C ASP A 238 -22.35 18.70 9.30
N LEU A 239 -21.05 18.64 9.56
CA LEU A 239 -20.50 17.67 10.49
C LEU A 239 -20.72 18.13 11.95
N PRO A 240 -20.94 17.21 12.90
CA PRO A 240 -21.03 17.55 14.32
C PRO A 240 -19.78 18.30 14.80
N ALA A 241 -19.90 19.15 15.83
CA ALA A 241 -18.78 19.95 16.34
C ALA A 241 -17.64 19.07 16.88
N GLU A 242 -17.99 17.97 17.54
CA GLU A 242 -17.07 16.90 17.94
C GLU A 242 -16.93 15.89 16.80
N SER A 243 -16.59 16.35 15.60
CA SER A 243 -16.50 15.46 14.44
C SER A 243 -15.40 14.44 14.69
N LYS A 244 -15.79 13.19 14.96
CA LYS A 244 -14.94 12.00 15.01
C LYS A 244 -14.63 11.54 13.58
N PRO A 245 -13.64 10.65 13.36
CA PRO A 245 -13.44 10.05 12.05
C PRO A 245 -14.76 9.50 11.53
N CYS A 246 -15.18 9.78 10.30
CA CYS A 246 -16.41 9.24 9.74
C CYS A 246 -16.30 9.01 8.24
N CYS A 247 -17.13 8.10 7.72
CA CYS A 247 -17.23 7.81 6.30
C CYS A 247 -18.62 8.24 5.82
N LEU A 248 -18.66 9.01 4.75
CA LEU A 248 -19.88 9.51 4.12
C LEU A 248 -19.92 9.03 2.66
N HIS A 249 -21.12 8.70 2.20
CA HIS A 249 -21.38 8.32 0.83
C HIS A 249 -22.25 9.39 0.18
N LEU A 250 -21.71 10.08 -0.82
CA LEU A 250 -22.38 11.19 -1.49
C LEU A 250 -22.10 11.16 -2.99
N SER A 251 -22.86 11.92 -3.76
CA SER A 251 -22.63 12.08 -5.20
C SER A 251 -22.40 13.54 -5.55
N MET A 252 -21.43 13.80 -6.43
CA MET A 252 -21.25 15.08 -7.08
C MET A 252 -21.76 15.01 -8.51
N LYS A 253 -22.68 15.90 -8.86
CA LYS A 253 -23.25 16.02 -10.20
C LYS A 253 -22.91 17.36 -10.80
N ARG A 254 -22.31 17.34 -11.99
CA ARG A 254 -22.12 18.54 -12.82
C ARG A 254 -23.34 18.70 -13.74
N PHE A 255 -23.76 19.93 -13.95
CA PHE A 255 -24.79 20.29 -14.92
C PHE A 255 -24.16 20.92 -16.16
N ARG A 256 -24.95 21.03 -17.23
CA ARG A 256 -24.52 21.61 -18.52
C ARG A 256 -24.05 23.06 -18.42
N ASP A 257 -24.54 23.83 -17.45
CA ASP A 257 -24.09 25.19 -17.16
C ASP A 257 -22.75 25.24 -16.39
N GLY A 258 -22.19 24.07 -16.06
CA GLY A 258 -20.96 23.92 -15.29
C GLY A 258 -21.16 23.90 -13.78
N PHE A 259 -22.38 24.13 -13.29
CA PHE A 259 -22.67 24.11 -11.86
C PHE A 259 -22.51 22.70 -11.29
N VAL A 260 -22.00 22.61 -10.06
CA VAL A 260 -21.78 21.33 -9.39
C VAL A 260 -22.57 21.28 -8.09
N THR A 261 -23.47 20.30 -7.99
CA THR A 261 -24.22 19.99 -6.78
C THR A 261 -23.70 18.74 -6.11
N CYS A 262 -23.86 18.69 -4.79
CA CYS A 262 -23.60 17.51 -3.98
C CYS A 262 -24.93 17.02 -3.41
N GLY A 263 -25.12 15.71 -3.35
CA GLY A 263 -26.35 15.09 -2.84
C GLY A 263 -26.08 13.71 -2.26
N ASN A 264 -27.16 13.00 -1.94
CA ASN A 264 -27.08 11.61 -1.50
C ASN A 264 -26.44 10.72 -2.57
N ILE A 265 -25.89 9.57 -2.13
CA ILE A 265 -25.33 8.59 -3.05
C ILE A 265 -26.37 8.10 -4.06
N GLU A 266 -26.02 8.18 -5.34
CA GLU A 266 -26.79 7.61 -6.44
C GLU A 266 -26.41 6.13 -6.63
N SER A 267 -27.38 5.31 -7.02
CA SER A 267 -27.11 3.91 -7.35
C SER A 267 -26.12 3.81 -8.52
N PHE A 268 -25.15 2.89 -8.42
CA PHE A 268 -24.19 2.65 -9.50
C PHE A 268 -24.88 2.22 -10.79
N SER A 269 -25.96 1.45 -10.69
CA SER A 269 -26.81 1.09 -11.83
C SER A 269 -27.39 2.32 -12.56
N TYR A 270 -27.78 3.36 -11.82
CA TYR A 270 -28.25 4.62 -12.41
C TYR A 270 -27.12 5.38 -13.10
N LEU A 271 -25.91 5.35 -12.53
CA LEU A 271 -24.72 6.00 -13.09
C LEU A 271 -24.23 5.39 -14.40
N MET A 272 -24.79 4.25 -14.81
CA MET A 272 -24.50 3.60 -16.08
C MET A 272 -25.52 3.92 -17.18
N THR A 273 -26.57 4.70 -16.89
CA THR A 273 -27.54 5.12 -17.90
C THR A 273 -26.95 6.21 -18.80
N GLU A 274 -27.30 6.21 -20.10
CA GLU A 274 -26.77 7.24 -21.01
C GLU A 274 -27.15 8.65 -20.51
N GLY A 275 -26.14 9.50 -20.31
CA GLY A 275 -26.31 10.87 -19.80
C GLY A 275 -25.95 11.08 -18.32
N SER A 276 -25.59 10.05 -17.57
CA SER A 276 -25.10 10.16 -16.19
C SER A 276 -23.58 10.32 -16.06
N GLU A 277 -22.85 10.49 -17.16
CA GLU A 277 -21.38 10.70 -17.15
C GLU A 277 -20.94 11.93 -16.33
N GLU A 278 -21.90 12.80 -15.98
CA GLU A 278 -21.66 13.98 -15.17
C GLU A 278 -21.78 13.72 -13.65
N CYS A 279 -22.03 12.49 -13.21
CA CYS A 279 -22.20 12.16 -11.80
C CYS A 279 -21.09 11.22 -11.29
N ILE A 280 -20.54 11.54 -10.11
CA ILE A 280 -19.44 10.80 -9.46
C ILE A 280 -19.85 10.50 -8.02
N ASN A 281 -19.86 9.22 -7.65
CA ASN A 281 -19.97 8.78 -6.26
C ASN A 281 -18.65 9.02 -5.52
N ILE A 282 -18.75 9.50 -4.29
CA ILE A 282 -17.62 9.79 -3.43
C ILE A 282 -17.79 9.02 -2.13
N GLU A 283 -16.78 8.23 -1.84
CA GLU A 283 -16.56 7.60 -0.55
C GLU A 283 -15.64 8.54 0.25
N LEU A 284 -16.26 9.40 1.06
CA LEU A 284 -15.62 10.52 1.75
C LEU A 284 -15.25 10.12 3.18
N PHE A 285 -13.96 10.00 3.45
CA PHE A 285 -13.39 9.76 4.77
C PHE A 285 -12.98 11.09 5.40
N CYS A 286 -13.73 11.53 6.39
CA CYS A 286 -13.48 12.74 7.18
C CYS A 286 -12.67 12.34 8.42
N ILE A 287 -11.42 12.79 8.54
CA ILE A 287 -10.51 12.39 9.60
C ILE A 287 -9.98 13.63 10.34
N PRO A 288 -10.51 13.95 11.54
CA PRO A 288 -10.11 15.13 12.31
C PRO A 288 -8.70 14.99 12.92
N GLU A 289 -8.29 13.76 13.23
CA GLU A 289 -7.12 13.45 14.05
C GLU A 289 -6.02 12.80 13.21
N ASP A 290 -4.81 13.39 13.25
CA ASP A 290 -3.68 12.92 12.47
C ASP A 290 -3.18 11.54 12.94
N SER A 291 -3.21 11.25 14.23
CA SER A 291 -2.85 9.93 14.79
C SER A 291 -3.72 8.82 14.22
N PHE A 292 -5.04 9.03 14.15
CA PHE A 292 -5.98 8.10 13.53
C PHE A 292 -5.67 7.92 12.05
N PHE A 293 -5.35 8.99 11.32
CA PHE A 293 -4.95 8.88 9.92
C PHE A 293 -3.68 8.03 9.73
N HIS A 294 -2.64 8.32 10.51
CA HIS A 294 -1.34 7.63 10.45
C HIS A 294 -1.46 6.13 10.75
N LEU A 295 -2.24 5.78 11.77
CA LEU A 295 -2.28 4.43 12.31
C LEU A 295 -3.38 3.57 11.68
N CYS A 296 -4.51 4.17 11.30
CA CYS A 296 -5.72 3.42 10.98
C CYS A 296 -6.18 3.52 9.53
N CYS A 297 -5.55 4.32 8.66
CA CYS A 297 -6.08 4.54 7.30
C CYS A 297 -5.18 4.03 6.18
N SER A 298 -3.90 3.78 6.44
CA SER A 298 -2.90 3.43 5.41
C SER A 298 -3.28 2.22 4.55
N TRP A 299 -3.88 1.20 5.17
CA TRP A 299 -4.33 -0.02 4.50
C TRP A 299 -5.49 0.20 3.52
N MET A 300 -6.18 1.34 3.57
CA MET A 300 -7.27 1.70 2.67
C MET A 300 -6.79 2.46 1.42
N PHE A 301 -5.52 2.83 1.37
CA PHE A 301 -5.03 3.69 0.31
C PHE A 301 -4.89 2.91 -1.00
N THR A 302 -5.35 3.54 -2.07
CA THR A 302 -5.16 3.04 -3.43
C THR A 302 -4.33 4.06 -4.23
N PRO A 303 -3.73 3.67 -5.37
CA PRO A 303 -3.05 4.62 -6.26
C PRO A 303 -3.95 5.76 -6.76
N LEU A 304 -5.27 5.55 -6.73
CA LEU A 304 -6.29 6.48 -7.21
C LEU A 304 -7.08 7.15 -6.09
N SER A 305 -6.68 6.95 -4.82
CA SER A 305 -7.25 7.69 -3.70
C SER A 305 -6.84 9.16 -3.76
N VAL A 306 -7.78 10.04 -3.42
CA VAL A 306 -7.57 11.49 -3.35
C VAL A 306 -7.42 11.90 -1.90
N PHE A 307 -6.40 12.71 -1.60
CA PHE A 307 -6.08 13.18 -0.27
C PHE A 307 -6.18 14.70 -0.23
N VAL A 308 -7.02 15.22 0.65
CA VAL A 308 -7.18 16.65 0.92
C VAL A 308 -6.74 16.95 2.33
N LEU A 309 -5.60 17.62 2.45
CA LEU A 309 -5.03 18.05 3.72
C LEU A 309 -5.52 19.47 4.01
N THR A 310 -6.29 19.62 5.08
CA THR A 310 -6.90 20.89 5.47
C THR A 310 -6.14 21.51 6.63
N PHE A 311 -6.05 22.84 6.64
CA PHE A 311 -5.49 23.62 7.74
C PHE A 311 -6.26 24.92 7.94
N ASP A 312 -6.25 25.42 9.17
CA ASP A 312 -6.78 26.74 9.52
C ASP A 312 -5.69 27.79 9.28
N THR A 313 -5.99 28.84 8.51
CA THR A 313 -5.02 29.89 8.21
C THR A 313 -4.59 30.67 9.45
N ASN A 314 -5.49 30.86 10.43
CA ASN A 314 -5.18 31.56 11.69
C ASN A 314 -4.23 30.71 12.54
N ARG A 315 -4.43 29.39 12.55
CA ARG A 315 -3.50 28.49 13.22
C ARG A 315 -2.14 28.46 12.51
N LEU A 316 -2.13 28.48 11.18
CA LEU A 316 -0.89 28.53 10.40
C LEU A 316 -0.11 29.83 10.65
N SER A 317 -0.78 30.98 10.80
CA SER A 317 -0.09 32.24 11.10
C SER A 317 0.49 32.27 12.51
N GLN A 318 -0.22 31.70 13.48
CA GLN A 318 0.23 31.64 14.87
C GLN A 318 1.33 30.60 15.11
N CYS A 319 1.28 29.46 14.41
CA CYS A 319 2.12 28.29 14.67
C CYS A 319 2.63 27.64 13.37
N SER A 320 3.22 28.43 12.48
CA SER A 320 3.59 28.01 11.12
C SER A 320 4.46 26.75 11.08
N ASN A 321 5.53 26.69 11.89
CA ASN A 321 6.43 25.55 11.92
C ASN A 321 5.73 24.24 12.32
N VAL A 322 4.86 24.29 13.33
CA VAL A 322 4.13 23.11 13.83
C VAL A 322 3.17 22.59 12.75
N GLU A 323 2.40 23.50 12.14
CA GLU A 323 1.41 23.12 11.12
C GLU A 323 2.08 22.64 9.82
N LEU A 324 3.20 23.24 9.41
CA LEU A 324 3.95 22.77 8.23
C LEU A 324 4.61 21.40 8.46
N VAL A 325 5.15 21.14 9.66
CA VAL A 325 5.67 19.81 10.04
C VAL A 325 4.55 18.78 10.04
N ARG A 326 3.38 19.13 10.57
CA ARG A 326 2.17 18.29 10.57
C ARG A 326 1.76 17.92 9.14
N LEU A 327 1.56 18.91 8.27
CA LEU A 327 1.21 18.68 6.87
C LEU A 327 2.26 17.82 6.14
N LYS A 328 3.55 18.04 6.42
CA LYS A 328 4.64 17.24 5.87
C LYS A 328 4.54 15.77 6.32
N SER A 329 4.27 15.52 7.60
CA SER A 329 4.07 14.16 8.13
C SER A 329 2.91 13.44 7.42
N LEU A 330 1.78 14.14 7.22
CA LEU A 330 0.62 13.59 6.50
C LEU A 330 0.98 13.23 5.05
N VAL A 331 1.66 14.13 4.33
CA VAL A 331 2.13 13.85 2.96
C VAL A 331 3.10 12.66 2.92
N GLN A 332 4.01 12.57 3.88
CA GLN A 332 4.95 11.44 3.97
C GLN A 332 4.22 10.12 4.19
N THR A 333 3.17 10.11 5.01
CA THR A 333 2.33 8.92 5.25
C THR A 333 1.61 8.49 3.98
N VAL A 334 1.04 9.44 3.24
CA VAL A 334 0.43 9.14 1.93
C VAL A 334 1.48 8.55 0.99
N LYS A 335 2.65 9.16 0.86
CA LYS A 335 3.73 8.69 -0.04
C LYS A 335 4.33 7.35 0.37
N ALA A 336 4.37 7.04 1.65
CA ALA A 336 4.88 5.77 2.16
C ALA A 336 3.92 4.60 1.85
N ASN A 337 2.62 4.88 1.84
CA ASN A 337 1.57 3.85 1.71
C ASN A 337 0.87 3.84 0.34
N THR A 338 1.17 4.81 -0.51
CA THR A 338 0.77 4.81 -1.92
C THR A 338 2.00 4.65 -2.80
N SER A 339 1.82 4.26 -4.07
CA SER A 339 2.90 4.38 -5.04
C SER A 339 3.40 5.83 -5.05
N TRP A 340 4.72 6.04 -5.09
CA TRP A 340 5.36 7.38 -5.07
C TRP A 340 4.84 8.33 -6.16
N GLU A 341 4.14 7.78 -7.16
CA GLU A 341 3.48 8.51 -8.25
C GLU A 341 2.10 9.07 -7.89
N ASN A 342 1.59 8.89 -6.68
CA ASN A 342 0.28 9.43 -6.31
C ASN A 342 0.34 10.97 -6.26
N LYS A 343 -0.18 11.59 -7.33
CA LYS A 343 -0.26 13.05 -7.51
C LYS A 343 -1.52 13.64 -6.89
N ASN A 344 -2.40 12.82 -6.32
CA ASN A 344 -3.72 13.23 -5.87
C ASN A 344 -3.69 13.74 -4.43
N VAL A 345 -2.66 14.50 -4.07
CA VAL A 345 -2.53 15.14 -2.75
C VAL A 345 -2.70 16.63 -2.92
N TYR A 346 -3.69 17.17 -2.22
CA TYR A 346 -4.09 18.57 -2.29
C TYR A 346 -4.08 19.16 -0.89
N VAL A 347 -3.72 20.43 -0.79
CA VAL A 347 -3.67 21.14 0.48
C VAL A 347 -4.65 22.31 0.39
N TYR A 348 -5.56 22.41 1.35
CA TYR A 348 -6.57 23.45 1.42
C TYR A 348 -6.44 24.24 2.73
N GLY A 349 -6.29 25.56 2.62
CA GLY A 349 -6.35 26.46 3.75
C GLY A 349 -7.73 27.09 3.85
N LEU A 350 -8.35 27.07 5.03
CA LEU A 350 -9.60 27.78 5.26
C LEU A 350 -9.39 28.91 6.27
N SER A 351 -9.80 30.11 5.87
CA SER A 351 -9.71 31.32 6.69
C SER A 351 -11.05 31.58 7.36
N GLN A 352 -11.06 31.49 8.68
CA GLN A 352 -12.19 31.89 9.52
C GLN A 352 -11.99 33.33 10.01
N GLY A 353 -12.94 34.22 9.71
CA GLY A 353 -12.98 35.58 10.27
C GLY A 353 -12.59 36.70 9.30
N SER A 354 -12.52 37.93 9.84
CA SER A 354 -12.30 39.17 9.09
C SER A 354 -10.83 39.49 8.81
N GLU A 355 -9.91 38.87 9.54
CA GLU A 355 -8.47 39.03 9.29
C GLU A 355 -8.05 38.15 8.12
N ILE A 356 -8.10 38.72 6.92
CA ILE A 356 -7.69 38.05 5.70
C ILE A 356 -6.17 38.06 5.66
N ILE A 357 -5.55 36.97 6.15
CA ILE A 357 -4.17 36.65 5.79
C ILE A 357 -4.13 36.55 4.26
N ARG A 358 -3.22 37.29 3.64
CA ARG A 358 -3.15 37.33 2.18
C ARG A 358 -2.72 35.97 1.65
N LYS A 359 -3.33 35.54 0.55
CA LYS A 359 -3.00 34.26 -0.10
C LYS A 359 -1.50 34.15 -0.40
N GLU A 360 -0.88 35.27 -0.77
CA GLU A 360 0.54 35.37 -1.10
C GLU A 360 1.44 35.11 0.12
N GLU A 361 1.01 35.53 1.32
CA GLU A 361 1.76 35.29 2.58
C GLU A 361 1.77 33.80 2.92
N ILE A 362 0.62 33.13 2.81
CA ILE A 362 0.51 31.68 3.01
C ILE A 362 1.36 30.94 1.97
N GLN A 363 1.28 31.31 0.69
CA GLN A 363 2.08 30.66 -0.35
C GLN A 363 3.59 30.85 -0.11
N THR A 364 4.01 32.03 0.37
CA THR A 364 5.41 32.30 0.71
C THR A 364 5.92 31.36 1.78
N LEU A 365 5.12 31.02 2.80
CA LEU A 365 5.48 30.04 3.83
C LEU A 365 5.74 28.63 3.25
N PHE A 366 5.05 28.25 2.18
CA PHE A 366 5.28 26.95 1.52
C PHE A 366 6.51 26.97 0.61
N TYR A 367 6.88 28.13 0.05
CA TYR A 367 8.08 28.27 -0.79
C TYR A 367 9.39 28.31 0.02
N THR A 368 9.35 28.76 1.28
CA THR A 368 10.54 28.82 2.14
C THR A 368 10.94 27.45 2.70
N LEU A 369 10.09 26.43 2.56
CA LEU A 369 10.44 25.09 2.97
C LEU A 369 11.54 24.52 2.05
N PRO A 370 12.66 24.02 2.62
CA PRO A 370 13.75 23.43 1.84
C PRO A 370 13.32 22.19 1.04
N ASP A 371 12.20 21.61 1.45
CA ASP A 371 11.63 20.38 0.93
C ASP A 371 10.46 20.68 -0.01
N LYS A 372 10.65 20.47 -1.32
CA LYS A 372 9.63 20.63 -2.39
C LYS A 372 8.50 19.58 -2.34
N TYR A 373 8.24 19.00 -1.17
CA TYR A 373 7.36 17.85 -1.04
C TYR A 373 5.89 18.21 -0.81
N LEU A 374 5.58 19.42 -0.34
CA LEU A 374 4.21 19.89 -0.15
C LEU A 374 3.66 20.51 -1.45
N PRO A 375 2.44 20.13 -1.87
CA PRO A 375 1.76 20.82 -2.96
C PRO A 375 1.38 22.25 -2.52
N LEU A 376 1.26 23.16 -3.48
CA LEU A 376 0.85 24.54 -3.19
C LEU A 376 -0.59 24.56 -2.65
N PRO A 377 -0.86 25.29 -1.56
CA PRO A 377 -2.17 25.31 -0.95
C PRO A 377 -3.18 26.12 -1.77
N VAL A 378 -4.41 25.64 -1.85
CA VAL A 378 -5.59 26.39 -2.28
C VAL A 378 -6.21 27.03 -1.04
N VAL A 379 -6.20 28.37 -0.97
CA VAL A 379 -6.76 29.10 0.19
C VAL A 379 -8.17 29.56 -0.13
N LEU A 380 -9.13 29.17 0.70
CA LEU A 380 -10.53 29.54 0.62
C LEU A 380 -10.90 30.44 1.81
N SER A 381 -11.51 31.59 1.53
CA SER A 381 -12.11 32.43 2.58
C SER A 381 -13.57 32.02 2.77
N THR A 382 -13.97 31.79 4.02
CA THR A 382 -15.35 31.42 4.40
C THR A 382 -16.26 32.63 4.60
N ALA A 383 -15.77 33.85 4.34
CA ALA A 383 -16.59 35.05 4.37
C ALA A 383 -17.76 34.93 3.37
N SER A 384 -18.96 35.36 3.78
CA SER A 384 -20.22 35.24 3.02
C SER A 384 -20.12 35.73 1.57
N ASP A 385 -19.25 36.68 1.31
CA ASP A 385 -19.13 37.35 0.02
C ASP A 385 -18.32 36.52 -1.00
N ASN A 386 -17.71 35.41 -0.57
CA ASN A 386 -16.79 34.62 -1.41
C ASN A 386 -17.41 33.35 -2.01
N TYR A 387 -18.74 33.30 -2.11
CA TYR A 387 -19.48 32.15 -2.69
C TYR A 387 -18.97 31.75 -4.09
N LYS A 388 -18.52 32.72 -4.90
CA LYS A 388 -17.94 32.45 -6.23
C LYS A 388 -16.66 31.62 -6.17
N ALA A 389 -15.76 31.90 -5.23
CA ALA A 389 -14.52 31.13 -5.10
C ALA A 389 -14.80 29.71 -4.61
N ILE A 390 -15.80 29.53 -3.72
CA ILE A 390 -16.24 28.22 -3.26
C ILE A 390 -16.82 27.40 -4.42
N LEU A 391 -17.68 28.00 -5.26
CA LEU A 391 -18.21 27.34 -6.46
C LEU A 391 -17.11 26.98 -7.46
N GLN A 392 -16.13 27.85 -7.66
CA GLN A 392 -14.98 27.56 -8.50
C GLN A 392 -14.18 26.39 -7.93
N ALA A 393 -13.84 26.41 -6.64
CA ALA A 393 -13.10 25.34 -5.98
C ALA A 393 -13.86 24.00 -6.04
N ARG A 394 -15.19 24.02 -5.89
CA ARG A 394 -16.03 22.83 -6.06
C ARG A 394 -15.99 22.29 -7.50
N THR A 395 -15.98 23.19 -8.48
CA THR A 395 -15.85 22.82 -9.90
C THR A 395 -14.49 22.22 -10.21
N GLU A 396 -13.41 22.81 -9.68
CA GLU A 396 -12.05 22.30 -9.80
C GLU A 396 -11.90 20.93 -9.12
N LEU A 397 -12.46 20.76 -7.92
CA LEU A 397 -12.51 19.47 -7.21
C LEU A 397 -13.27 18.43 -8.04
N TYR A 398 -14.42 18.76 -8.61
CA TYR A 398 -15.15 17.84 -9.48
C TYR A 398 -14.32 17.41 -10.70
N GLN A 399 -13.62 18.35 -11.37
CA GLN A 399 -12.81 18.03 -12.53
C GLN A 399 -11.67 17.06 -12.18
N LEU A 400 -11.05 17.26 -11.02
CA LEU A 400 -10.03 16.37 -10.47
C LEU A 400 -10.58 14.97 -10.19
N LEU A 401 -11.72 14.86 -9.51
CA LEU A 401 -12.38 13.57 -9.26
C LEU A 401 -12.79 12.89 -10.58
N SER A 402 -13.25 13.65 -11.57
CA SER A 402 -13.57 13.15 -12.92
C SER A 402 -12.33 12.61 -13.65
N GLN A 403 -11.16 13.19 -13.43
CA GLN A 403 -9.92 12.65 -13.99
C GLN A 403 -9.53 11.32 -13.34
N VAL A 404 -9.76 11.17 -12.04
CA VAL A 404 -9.49 9.94 -11.30
C VAL A 404 -10.41 8.80 -11.77
N THR A 405 -11.73 9.04 -11.87
CA THR A 405 -12.68 8.03 -12.38
C THR A 405 -12.35 7.55 -13.79
N LYS A 406 -11.84 8.44 -14.66
CA LYS A 406 -11.39 8.08 -16.02
C LYS A 406 -10.20 7.11 -16.04
N GLN A 407 -9.44 7.01 -14.95
CA GLN A 407 -8.31 6.07 -14.83
C GLN A 407 -8.75 4.69 -14.32
N GLN A 408 -9.96 4.57 -13.79
CA GLN A 408 -10.52 3.31 -13.28
C GLN A 408 -11.29 2.61 -14.40
N ASN A 409 -10.85 1.41 -14.77
CA ASN A 409 -11.56 0.54 -15.69
C ASN A 409 -12.05 -0.67 -14.91
N VAL A 410 -13.35 -0.94 -14.96
CA VAL A 410 -13.98 -2.05 -14.26
C VAL A 410 -14.97 -2.77 -15.17
N THR A 411 -15.23 -4.03 -14.86
CA THR A 411 -16.28 -4.80 -15.52
C THR A 411 -17.68 -4.38 -15.07
N THR A 412 -18.70 -4.66 -15.88
CA THR A 412 -20.11 -4.43 -15.50
C THR A 412 -20.48 -5.15 -14.20
N SER A 413 -19.89 -6.33 -13.96
CA SER A 413 -20.08 -7.10 -12.73
C SER A 413 -19.55 -6.44 -11.48
N THR A 414 -18.46 -5.70 -11.59
CA THR A 414 -17.95 -4.88 -10.48
C THR A 414 -18.92 -3.80 -10.07
N ILE A 415 -19.53 -3.10 -11.04
CA ILE A 415 -20.48 -2.01 -10.77
C ILE A 415 -21.70 -2.54 -10.00
N LEU A 416 -22.26 -3.67 -10.45
CA LEU A 416 -23.39 -4.31 -9.77
C LEU A 416 -23.01 -4.88 -8.40
N ALA A 417 -21.79 -5.42 -8.27
CA ALA A 417 -21.27 -5.85 -6.97
C ALA A 417 -21.22 -4.70 -5.97
N LEU A 418 -20.80 -3.51 -6.40
CA LEU A 418 -20.71 -2.34 -5.52
C LEU A 418 -22.07 -1.91 -4.97
N ASP A 419 -23.13 -1.89 -5.78
CA ASP A 419 -24.49 -1.61 -5.30
C ASP A 419 -24.92 -2.60 -4.20
N LEU A 420 -24.58 -3.88 -4.35
CA LEU A 420 -24.88 -4.92 -3.37
C LEU A 420 -24.04 -4.75 -2.08
N LEU A 421 -22.74 -4.48 -2.24
CA LEU A 421 -21.81 -4.34 -1.12
C LEU A 421 -22.12 -3.13 -0.24
N LEU A 422 -22.67 -2.04 -0.79
CA LEU A 422 -23.14 -0.91 0.01
C LEU A 422 -24.20 -1.32 1.04
N SER A 423 -25.08 -2.24 0.65
CA SER A 423 -26.15 -2.77 1.51
C SER A 423 -25.72 -3.95 2.39
N PHE A 424 -24.50 -4.47 2.21
CA PHE A 424 -24.03 -5.62 2.97
C PHE A 424 -23.68 -5.21 4.40
N GLU A 425 -24.23 -5.87 5.40
CA GLU A 425 -24.09 -5.45 6.81
C GLU A 425 -22.82 -6.00 7.45
N SER A 426 -22.37 -7.19 7.05
CA SER A 426 -21.21 -7.84 7.69
C SER A 426 -19.90 -7.16 7.35
N LEU A 427 -18.95 -7.23 8.29
CA LEU A 427 -17.61 -6.68 8.15
C LEU A 427 -16.78 -7.39 7.07
N THR A 428 -16.99 -8.70 6.92
CA THR A 428 -16.28 -9.53 5.95
C THR A 428 -17.27 -10.26 5.06
N ILE A 429 -16.83 -10.56 3.84
CA ILE A 429 -17.59 -11.35 2.87
C ILE A 429 -16.71 -12.50 2.37
N THR A 430 -17.27 -13.71 2.29
CA THR A 430 -16.57 -14.85 1.69
C THR A 430 -16.73 -14.83 0.17
N LEU A 431 -15.86 -15.53 -0.55
CA LEU A 431 -16.00 -15.69 -2.00
C LEU A 431 -17.37 -16.26 -2.38
N ASP A 432 -17.83 -17.29 -1.66
CA ASP A 432 -19.10 -17.96 -1.95
C ASP A 432 -20.30 -17.05 -1.70
N GLN A 433 -20.25 -16.22 -0.65
CA GLN A 433 -21.27 -15.21 -0.39
C GLN A 433 -21.32 -14.16 -1.50
N LEU A 434 -20.16 -13.66 -1.95
CA LEU A 434 -20.11 -12.69 -3.05
C LEU A 434 -20.63 -13.30 -4.36
N VAL A 435 -20.23 -14.53 -4.67
CA VAL A 435 -20.71 -15.24 -5.87
C VAL A 435 -22.21 -15.42 -5.81
N LYS A 436 -22.76 -15.85 -4.67
CA LYS A 436 -24.20 -16.00 -4.48
C LYS A 436 -24.94 -14.66 -4.66
N LEU A 437 -24.43 -13.58 -4.07
CA LEU A 437 -25.00 -12.23 -4.25
C LEU A 437 -25.04 -11.81 -5.72
N LEU A 438 -24.02 -12.17 -6.50
CA LEU A 438 -23.97 -11.88 -7.93
C LEU A 438 -24.92 -12.77 -8.74
N GLU A 439 -24.98 -14.07 -8.43
CA GLU A 439 -25.86 -15.03 -9.10
C GLU A 439 -27.34 -14.74 -8.88
N ASP A 440 -27.71 -14.24 -7.70
CA ASP A 440 -29.09 -13.83 -7.37
C ASP A 440 -29.56 -12.65 -8.24
N ARG A 441 -28.63 -11.86 -8.82
CA ARG A 441 -28.93 -10.77 -9.74
C ARG A 441 -28.86 -11.19 -11.20
N ASP A 442 -27.81 -11.91 -11.59
CA ASP A 442 -27.61 -12.39 -12.95
C ASP A 442 -26.64 -13.59 -12.99
N GLN A 443 -27.14 -14.74 -13.44
CA GLN A 443 -26.38 -15.99 -13.51
C GLN A 443 -25.14 -15.91 -14.40
N GLU A 444 -25.14 -15.07 -15.45
CA GLU A 444 -23.99 -14.90 -16.35
C GLU A 444 -22.79 -14.28 -15.62
N MET A 445 -23.03 -13.56 -14.52
CA MET A 445 -22.01 -12.77 -13.82
C MET A 445 -21.02 -13.63 -13.04
N SER A 446 -21.45 -14.82 -12.62
CA SER A 446 -20.58 -15.83 -12.02
C SER A 446 -19.37 -16.18 -12.90
N LYS A 447 -19.50 -16.03 -14.23
CA LYS A 447 -18.43 -16.29 -15.20
C LYS A 447 -17.27 -15.30 -15.08
N HIS A 448 -17.51 -14.10 -14.57
CA HIS A 448 -16.51 -13.03 -14.42
C HIS A 448 -16.03 -12.83 -12.98
N LYS A 449 -16.37 -13.74 -12.05
CA LYS A 449 -16.08 -13.61 -10.61
C LYS A 449 -14.64 -13.23 -10.27
N LEU A 450 -13.65 -13.84 -10.93
CA LEU A 450 -12.23 -13.56 -10.65
C LEU A 450 -11.84 -12.13 -11.06
N GLN A 451 -12.37 -11.65 -12.19
CA GLN A 451 -12.13 -10.28 -12.63
C GLN A 451 -12.85 -9.28 -11.73
N THR A 452 -14.09 -9.56 -11.34
CA THR A 452 -14.86 -8.73 -10.40
C THR A 452 -14.12 -8.57 -9.07
N LEU A 453 -13.58 -9.66 -8.51
CA LEU A 453 -12.78 -9.62 -7.27
C LEU A 453 -11.51 -8.78 -7.42
N GLN A 454 -10.82 -8.97 -8.55
CA GLN A 454 -9.60 -8.21 -8.85
C GLN A 454 -9.93 -6.72 -8.96
N ASP A 455 -10.96 -6.34 -9.72
CA ASP A 455 -11.41 -4.96 -9.85
C ASP A 455 -11.79 -4.35 -8.49
N LEU A 456 -12.55 -5.08 -7.66
CA LEU A 456 -12.95 -4.63 -6.32
C LEU A 456 -11.75 -4.46 -5.39
N THR A 457 -10.74 -5.32 -5.50
CA THR A 457 -9.51 -5.21 -4.70
C THR A 457 -8.63 -4.07 -5.19
N ASP A 458 -8.47 -3.91 -6.51
CA ASP A 458 -7.66 -2.84 -7.12
C ASP A 458 -8.26 -1.45 -6.87
N THR A 459 -9.58 -1.36 -6.81
CA THR A 459 -10.33 -0.14 -6.44
C THR A 459 -10.40 0.07 -4.93
N GLY A 460 -9.87 -0.87 -4.13
CA GLY A 460 -9.85 -0.81 -2.68
C GLY A 460 -11.21 -1.01 -2.02
N ASN A 461 -12.20 -1.55 -2.73
CA ASN A 461 -13.53 -1.89 -2.20
C ASN A 461 -13.54 -3.24 -1.45
N LEU A 462 -12.53 -4.09 -1.69
CA LEU A 462 -12.28 -5.32 -0.93
C LEU A 462 -10.80 -5.38 -0.51
N ILE A 463 -10.54 -6.02 0.63
CA ILE A 463 -9.18 -6.36 1.06
C ILE A 463 -9.11 -7.85 1.31
N VAL A 464 -8.20 -8.51 0.62
CA VAL A 464 -7.99 -9.96 0.72
C VAL A 464 -7.39 -10.29 2.08
N THR A 465 -8.08 -11.09 2.90
CA THR A 465 -7.46 -11.67 4.09
C THR A 465 -6.62 -12.88 3.66
N GLY A 466 -5.44 -13.03 4.27
CA GLY A 466 -4.62 -14.23 4.05
C GLY A 466 -5.38 -15.44 4.60
N GLY A 467 -5.85 -16.31 3.71
CA GLY A 467 -6.61 -17.49 4.10
C GLY A 467 -5.77 -18.43 4.97
N ASN A 468 -6.14 -18.58 6.24
CA ASN A 468 -5.91 -19.83 6.95
C ASN A 468 -6.90 -20.90 6.42
N ASN A 469 -6.80 -22.15 6.86
CA ASN A 469 -7.53 -23.32 6.33
C ASN A 469 -9.08 -23.22 6.15
N CYS A 470 -9.72 -22.09 6.48
CA CYS A 470 -11.17 -21.84 6.41
C CYS A 470 -11.63 -21.07 5.15
N GLY A 471 -10.76 -20.85 4.16
CA GLY A 471 -11.11 -20.16 2.91
C GLY A 471 -10.64 -18.70 2.87
N VAL A 472 -10.78 -18.07 1.71
CA VAL A 472 -10.40 -16.65 1.51
C VAL A 472 -11.60 -15.78 1.88
N GLU A 473 -11.42 -14.95 2.91
CA GLU A 473 -12.36 -13.89 3.27
C GLU A 473 -11.87 -12.55 2.73
N TYR A 474 -12.80 -11.62 2.56
CA TYR A 474 -12.51 -10.26 2.14
C TYR A 474 -13.07 -9.28 3.16
N ILE A 475 -12.28 -8.32 3.60
CA ILE A 475 -12.70 -7.23 4.48
C ILE A 475 -13.39 -6.15 3.64
N LEU A 476 -14.50 -5.61 4.15
CA LEU A 476 -15.14 -4.41 3.60
C LEU A 476 -14.57 -3.15 4.28
N PRO A 477 -13.76 -2.34 3.58
CA PRO A 477 -13.01 -1.24 4.20
C PRO A 477 -13.91 -0.18 4.87
N VAL A 478 -15.04 0.17 4.24
CA VAL A 478 -16.03 1.08 4.82
C VAL A 478 -16.49 0.59 6.19
N LYS A 479 -16.92 -0.66 6.26
CA LYS A 479 -17.50 -1.23 7.48
C LYS A 479 -16.46 -1.28 8.59
N LEU A 480 -15.24 -1.70 8.25
CA LEU A 480 -14.13 -1.70 9.20
C LEU A 480 -13.81 -0.30 9.70
N PHE A 481 -13.75 0.69 8.80
CA PHE A 481 -13.52 2.07 9.16
C PHE A 481 -14.63 2.62 10.07
N THR A 482 -15.89 2.34 9.77
CA THR A 482 -17.03 2.73 10.63
C THR A 482 -16.93 2.10 12.01
N SER A 483 -16.56 0.82 12.11
CA SER A 483 -16.35 0.16 13.41
C SER A 483 -15.16 0.75 14.17
N LEU A 484 -14.05 1.10 13.50
CA LEU A 484 -12.91 1.80 14.11
C LEU A 484 -13.27 3.19 14.60
N SER A 485 -14.08 3.93 13.84
CA SER A 485 -14.62 5.22 14.23
C SER A 485 -15.51 5.11 15.48
N ASN A 486 -16.40 4.12 15.51
CA ASN A 486 -17.24 3.84 16.68
C ASN A 486 -16.39 3.45 17.89
N LEU A 487 -15.32 2.68 17.69
CA LEU A 487 -14.39 2.33 18.75
C LEU A 487 -13.69 3.56 19.32
N ALA A 488 -13.14 4.43 18.46
CA ALA A 488 -12.56 5.71 18.89
C ALA A 488 -13.60 6.56 19.63
N LYS A 489 -14.87 6.53 19.19
CA LYS A 489 -15.98 7.22 19.84
C LYS A 489 -16.24 6.72 21.26
N CYS A 490 -16.37 5.40 21.44
CA CYS A 490 -16.60 4.77 22.73
C CYS A 490 -15.46 5.10 23.70
N MET A 491 -14.21 5.03 23.22
CA MET A 491 -13.02 5.29 24.02
C MET A 491 -12.95 6.73 24.54
N GLU A 492 -13.32 7.72 23.71
CA GLU A 492 -13.40 9.11 24.16
C GLU A 492 -14.51 9.32 25.21
N THR A 493 -15.66 8.68 25.03
CA THR A 493 -16.74 8.72 26.03
C THR A 493 -16.26 8.15 27.37
N TYR A 494 -15.50 7.05 27.35
CA TYR A 494 -14.90 6.49 28.57
C TYR A 494 -13.86 7.41 29.20
N ARG A 495 -13.07 8.14 28.40
CA ARG A 495 -12.09 9.10 28.92
C ARG A 495 -12.77 10.22 29.73
N THR A 496 -13.96 10.64 29.32
CA THR A 496 -14.73 11.69 30.02
C THR A 496 -15.57 11.18 31.19
N SER A 497 -15.92 9.89 31.21
CA SER A 497 -16.75 9.29 32.27
C SER A 497 -15.90 8.80 33.45
N MET A 498 -15.79 9.62 34.49
CA MET A 498 -15.06 9.30 35.74
C MET A 498 -15.61 8.10 36.54
N ALA A 499 -16.78 7.55 36.20
CA ALA A 499 -17.49 6.57 37.03
C ALA A 499 -17.11 5.09 36.78
N ASP A 500 -16.61 4.74 35.59
CA ASP A 500 -16.26 3.35 35.22
C ASP A 500 -14.73 3.19 35.04
N GLN A 501 -14.00 3.23 36.15
CA GLN A 501 -12.54 3.47 36.15
C GLN A 501 -11.63 2.25 35.89
N ASN A 502 -12.09 1.00 35.89
CA ASN A 502 -11.12 -0.12 35.99
C ASN A 502 -10.62 -0.71 34.66
N MET A 503 -11.47 -0.85 33.64
CA MET A 503 -11.12 -1.61 32.44
C MET A 503 -10.74 -0.69 31.26
N ASN A 504 -11.62 0.25 30.92
CA ASN A 504 -11.42 1.15 29.78
C ASN A 504 -10.30 2.17 30.02
N TRP A 505 -10.09 2.55 31.27
CA TRP A 505 -8.98 3.42 31.69
C TRP A 505 -7.60 2.80 31.36
N LYS A 506 -7.45 1.48 31.56
CA LYS A 506 -6.19 0.80 31.26
C LYS A 506 -5.87 0.87 29.77
N LEU A 507 -6.86 0.63 28.89
CA LEU A 507 -6.66 0.75 27.45
C LEU A 507 -6.37 2.20 27.04
N CYS A 508 -7.08 3.19 27.59
CA CYS A 508 -6.84 4.60 27.30
C CYS A 508 -5.42 5.07 27.70
N ILE A 509 -4.88 4.58 28.81
CA ILE A 509 -3.57 5.02 29.31
C ILE A 509 -2.43 4.22 28.70
N THR A 510 -2.57 2.90 28.70
CA THR A 510 -1.45 2.01 28.39
C THR A 510 -1.45 1.56 26.93
N GLY A 511 -2.54 1.79 26.21
CA GLY A 511 -2.78 1.16 24.91
C GLY A 511 -2.91 -0.37 25.01
N MET A 512 -2.97 -0.97 26.20
CA MET A 512 -3.03 -2.42 26.37
C MET A 512 -4.40 -2.88 26.84
N ALA A 513 -4.92 -3.92 26.19
CA ALA A 513 -6.13 -4.64 26.59
C ALA A 513 -5.90 -6.15 26.45
N THR A 514 -6.59 -6.98 27.24
CA THR A 514 -6.66 -8.40 26.89
C THR A 514 -7.55 -8.57 25.65
N ARG A 515 -7.43 -9.71 24.95
CA ARG A 515 -8.33 -9.99 23.84
C ARG A 515 -9.80 -10.00 24.28
N SER A 516 -10.12 -10.58 25.45
CA SER A 516 -11.48 -10.54 26.00
C SER A 516 -11.96 -9.11 26.22
N ASP A 517 -11.11 -8.24 26.76
CA ASP A 517 -11.50 -6.85 27.01
C ASP A 517 -11.81 -6.12 25.71
N LEU A 518 -10.97 -6.30 24.69
CA LEU A 518 -11.17 -5.67 23.39
C LEU A 518 -12.42 -6.20 22.68
N MET A 519 -12.73 -7.48 22.87
CA MET A 519 -13.95 -8.11 22.37
C MET A 519 -15.22 -7.50 22.97
N ASP A 520 -15.23 -7.24 24.27
CA ASP A 520 -16.35 -6.60 24.96
C ASP A 520 -16.57 -5.14 24.52
N ILE A 521 -15.47 -4.40 24.29
CA ILE A 521 -15.53 -3.03 23.75
C ILE A 521 -15.99 -3.07 22.28
N ALA A 522 -15.45 -4.01 21.49
CA ALA A 522 -15.81 -4.21 20.08
C ALA A 522 -17.29 -4.54 19.91
N ALA A 523 -17.89 -5.31 20.84
CA ALA A 523 -19.31 -5.66 20.80
C ALA A 523 -20.24 -4.43 20.92
N GLN A 524 -19.75 -3.30 21.43
CA GLN A 524 -20.48 -2.03 21.45
C GLN A 524 -20.40 -1.27 20.11
N CYS A 525 -19.45 -1.65 19.24
CA CYS A 525 -19.12 -0.95 18.00
C CYS A 525 -19.63 -1.69 16.75
N THR A 526 -19.79 -3.01 16.83
CA THR A 526 -20.18 -3.90 15.74
C THR A 526 -20.75 -5.22 16.28
N ASP A 527 -21.69 -5.80 15.54
CA ASP A 527 -22.33 -7.08 15.87
C ASP A 527 -21.36 -8.27 15.72
N ASP A 528 -20.27 -8.10 14.96
CA ASP A 528 -19.25 -9.14 14.73
C ASP A 528 -17.90 -8.73 15.34
N SER A 529 -17.89 -8.63 16.68
CA SER A 529 -16.71 -8.23 17.45
C SER A 529 -15.51 -9.16 17.22
N HIS A 530 -15.76 -10.46 17.02
CA HIS A 530 -14.70 -11.46 16.79
C HIS A 530 -13.97 -11.19 15.48
N LYS A 531 -14.72 -11.04 14.38
CA LYS A 531 -14.09 -10.71 13.10
C LYS A 531 -13.48 -9.33 13.10
N PHE A 532 -14.06 -8.37 13.83
CA PHE A 532 -13.49 -7.04 13.95
C PHE A 532 -12.10 -7.04 14.59
N VAL A 533 -11.94 -7.70 15.74
CA VAL A 533 -10.64 -7.87 16.39
C VAL A 533 -9.67 -8.65 15.50
N ALA A 534 -10.13 -9.71 14.84
CA ALA A 534 -9.30 -10.46 13.90
C ALA A 534 -8.82 -9.61 12.70
N CYS A 535 -9.70 -8.76 12.15
CA CYS A 535 -9.35 -7.83 11.08
C CYS A 535 -8.32 -6.79 11.55
N MET A 536 -8.47 -6.27 12.77
CA MET A 536 -7.51 -5.33 13.36
C MET A 536 -6.13 -5.97 13.53
N GLU A 537 -6.05 -7.22 13.98
CA GLU A 537 -4.77 -7.95 14.07
C GLU A 537 -4.16 -8.21 12.70
N PHE A 538 -4.98 -8.64 11.74
CA PHE A 538 -4.54 -8.92 10.37
C PHE A 538 -3.91 -7.67 9.72
N LEU A 539 -4.56 -6.51 9.90
CA LEU A 539 -4.10 -5.22 9.39
C LEU A 539 -3.06 -4.55 10.28
N ARG A 540 -2.61 -5.22 11.36
CA ARG A 540 -1.62 -4.70 12.33
C ARG A 540 -2.04 -3.40 13.01
N LEU A 541 -3.34 -3.16 13.13
CA LEU A 541 -3.89 -2.07 13.94
C LEU A 541 -3.74 -2.35 15.43
N ILE A 542 -3.71 -3.64 15.79
CA ILE A 542 -3.34 -4.13 17.11
C ILE A 542 -2.26 -5.20 17.01
N ILE A 543 -1.41 -5.24 18.02
CA ILE A 543 -0.19 -6.07 18.04
C ILE A 543 -0.28 -7.03 19.22
N PRO A 544 -0.33 -8.35 18.99
CA PRO A 544 -0.30 -9.32 20.07
C PRO A 544 1.07 -9.30 20.78
N MET A 545 1.05 -9.08 22.08
CA MET A 545 2.24 -9.06 22.93
C MET A 545 2.52 -10.46 23.46
N LYS A 546 3.71 -10.99 23.19
CA LYS A 546 4.15 -12.25 23.79
C LYS A 546 4.67 -11.98 25.21
N PRO A 547 4.27 -12.76 26.22
CA PRO A 547 4.82 -12.62 27.56
C PRO A 547 6.33 -12.94 27.55
N CYS A 548 7.16 -11.94 27.88
CA CYS A 548 8.61 -12.11 28.03
C CYS A 548 8.89 -13.19 29.09
N GLY A 549 9.44 -14.33 28.68
CA GLY A 549 9.88 -15.40 29.59
C GLY A 549 9.18 -16.75 29.43
N SER A 550 8.15 -16.87 28.60
CA SER A 550 7.60 -18.18 28.23
C SER A 550 8.50 -18.84 27.18
N SER A 551 9.15 -19.95 27.54
CA SER A 551 9.94 -20.72 26.57
C SER A 551 8.99 -21.29 25.49
N PRO A 552 9.36 -21.29 24.20
CA PRO A 552 8.48 -21.71 23.11
C PRO A 552 8.20 -23.23 23.06
N THR A 553 8.64 -24.02 24.05
CA THR A 553 8.69 -25.49 23.94
C THR A 553 7.75 -26.24 24.85
N SER A 554 6.91 -25.58 25.64
CA SER A 554 5.81 -26.24 26.34
C SER A 554 4.51 -25.75 25.78
N ASP A 555 3.71 -26.68 25.25
CA ASP A 555 2.27 -26.59 25.01
C ASP A 555 1.56 -26.35 26.35
N SER A 556 1.92 -25.25 27.01
CA SER A 556 1.31 -24.80 28.24
C SER A 556 -0.07 -24.35 27.81
N GLY A 557 -1.10 -25.13 28.12
CA GLY A 557 -2.50 -24.87 27.77
C GLY A 557 -3.09 -23.59 28.40
N PHE A 558 -2.34 -22.49 28.40
CA PHE A 558 -2.85 -21.16 28.59
C PHE A 558 -3.74 -20.84 27.38
N ASN A 559 -5.02 -20.62 27.67
CA ASN A 559 -5.99 -20.16 26.69
C ASN A 559 -5.45 -18.93 25.95
N ASP A 560 -5.59 -18.92 24.62
CA ASP A 560 -5.34 -17.76 23.74
C ASP A 560 -6.09 -16.48 24.17
N GLU A 561 -7.08 -16.61 25.05
CA GLU A 561 -7.90 -15.54 25.62
C GLU A 561 -7.12 -14.58 26.53
N MET A 562 -6.02 -15.02 27.17
CA MET A 562 -5.22 -14.17 28.06
C MET A 562 -4.11 -13.38 27.36
N GLN A 563 -4.08 -13.40 26.02
CA GLN A 563 -3.09 -12.64 25.27
C GLN A 563 -3.35 -11.13 25.42
N ASN A 564 -2.35 -10.39 25.90
CA ASN A 564 -2.37 -8.93 25.88
C ASN A 564 -2.16 -8.42 24.45
N LEU A 565 -2.99 -7.48 24.04
CA LEU A 565 -2.95 -6.79 22.75
C LEU A 565 -2.52 -5.34 23.01
N LEU A 566 -1.57 -4.86 22.22
CA LEU A 566 -1.16 -3.46 22.19
C LEU A 566 -1.91 -2.77 21.04
N PHE A 567 -2.54 -1.64 21.35
CA PHE A 567 -3.23 -0.79 20.40
C PHE A 567 -2.51 0.57 20.33
N PRO A 568 -1.64 0.77 19.32
CA PRO A 568 -0.85 1.98 19.19
C PRO A 568 -1.66 3.27 19.12
N LEU A 569 -2.91 3.22 18.64
CA LEU A 569 -3.80 4.38 18.56
C LEU A 569 -4.07 5.04 19.91
N PHE A 570 -4.07 4.25 20.99
CA PHE A 570 -4.34 4.72 22.35
C PHE A 570 -3.08 4.84 23.20
N LEU A 571 -1.90 4.75 22.59
CA LEU A 571 -0.70 5.18 23.26
C LEU A 571 -0.75 6.70 23.33
N GLU A 572 -1.00 7.23 24.52
CA GLU A 572 -0.78 8.66 24.74
C GLU A 572 0.68 8.96 24.40
N ASP A 573 0.90 10.02 23.62
CA ASP A 573 2.21 10.68 23.53
C ASP A 573 2.50 11.30 24.89
N ILE A 574 2.77 10.48 25.90
CA ILE A 574 3.30 10.94 27.18
C ILE A 574 4.70 11.41 26.83
N PRO A 575 4.98 12.73 26.84
CA PRO A 575 6.35 13.18 26.64
C PRO A 575 7.17 12.51 27.73
N PHE A 576 8.09 11.64 27.32
CA PHE A 576 9.00 10.99 28.25
C PHE A 576 9.89 12.09 28.83
N VAL A 577 9.49 12.64 29.98
CA VAL A 577 10.33 13.47 30.82
C VAL A 577 11.07 12.48 31.70
N PRO A 578 12.31 12.08 31.35
CA PRO A 578 13.07 11.20 32.23
C PRO A 578 13.15 11.89 33.60
N PRO A 579 12.81 11.21 34.71
CA PRO A 579 13.09 11.74 36.03
C PRO A 579 14.59 12.05 36.09
N ASP A 580 15.00 13.16 36.72
CA ASP A 580 16.40 13.63 36.74
C ASP A 580 17.43 12.57 37.17
N ALA A 581 16.99 11.49 37.82
CA ALA A 581 17.78 10.34 38.23
C ALA A 581 18.06 9.28 37.13
N TYR A 582 17.39 9.31 35.97
CA TYR A 582 17.45 8.25 34.95
C TYR A 582 18.50 8.44 33.85
N ASN A 583 19.29 9.52 33.88
CA ASN A 583 20.34 9.84 32.90
C ASN A 583 21.53 8.87 32.84
N LYS A 584 21.50 7.69 33.49
CA LYS A 584 22.65 6.79 33.56
C LYS A 584 22.48 5.39 32.97
N TYR A 585 21.28 4.90 32.63
CA TYR A 585 21.14 3.45 32.39
C TYR A 585 20.30 2.97 31.19
N PHE A 586 19.78 3.82 30.32
CA PHE A 586 19.11 3.33 29.10
C PHE A 586 19.46 4.15 27.86
N THR A 587 20.39 3.62 27.05
CA THR A 587 20.39 3.83 25.60
C THR A 587 19.49 2.76 24.99
N LEU A 588 18.26 3.15 24.65
CA LEU A 588 17.46 2.40 23.68
C LEU A 588 18.11 2.62 22.31
N GLU A 589 18.89 1.65 21.84
CA GLU A 589 19.27 1.58 20.44
C GLU A 589 17.99 1.32 19.62
N ALA A 590 17.39 2.39 19.12
CA ALA A 590 16.37 2.32 18.08
C ALA A 590 17.03 1.76 16.80
N SER A 591 17.10 0.43 16.71
CA SER A 591 17.39 -0.23 15.43
C SER A 591 16.19 0.02 14.52
N GLY A 592 16.35 1.00 13.63
CA GLY A 592 15.33 1.43 12.70
C GLY A 592 14.82 0.27 11.85
N LYS A 593 13.57 -0.13 12.13
CA LYS A 593 12.63 -0.84 11.25
C LYS A 593 11.28 -0.81 11.96
N PHE A 594 10.48 0.20 11.65
CA PHE A 594 9.03 0.12 11.71
C PHE A 594 8.53 -0.19 10.30
#